data_AF-A0A7X8DWG8-F1
#
_entry.id   AF-A0A7X8DWG8-F1
#
_cell.length_a   1.000
_cell.length_b   1.000
_cell.length_c   1.000
_cell.angle_alpha   90.00
_cell.angle_beta   90.00
_cell.angle_gamma   90.00
#
_symmetry.space_group_name_H-M   'P 1'
#
loop_
_entity.id
_entity.type
_entity.pdbx_description
1 polymer ?
#
loop_
_entity_poly.entity_id
_entity_poly.type
_entity_poly.pdbx_seq_one_letter_code
_entity_poly.pdbx_strand_id
1 'polypeptide(L)'
;MIDTIKKELCTGCNACYNICPQDCIHMAVDNTGFKYPKVNYDKCTRCRQCIRVCPILNKLLLDNKWTKPKIFAAWSLDKKIRLNSTSGGIFSELAKVVLLNGGLVVGARYNKQHLVEHDIIERIERILKN
;
A
#
# COMPACT_ATOMS: atom_id res chain seq x y z
N MET A 1 5.77 23.39 -2.10
CA MET A 1 4.71 22.65 -2.85
C MET A 1 5.06 21.16 -2.78
N ILE A 2 4.27 20.21 -3.30
CA ILE A 2 4.56 18.78 -3.04
C ILE A 2 5.86 18.29 -3.70
N ASP A 3 6.25 18.90 -4.83
CA ASP A 3 7.49 18.73 -5.58
C ASP A 3 8.73 19.34 -4.91
N THR A 4 8.58 20.05 -3.78
CA THR A 4 9.70 20.59 -2.98
C THR A 4 10.06 19.70 -1.79
N ILE A 5 9.40 18.55 -1.63
CA ILE A 5 9.75 17.58 -0.60
C ILE A 5 11.16 17.02 -0.87
N LYS A 6 11.97 16.86 0.18
CA LYS A 6 13.29 16.24 0.04
C LYS A 6 13.13 14.83 -0.52
N LYS A 7 13.95 14.48 -1.51
CA LYS A 7 13.86 13.19 -2.21
C LYS A 7 13.96 12.02 -1.25
N GLU A 8 14.87 12.08 -0.28
CA GLU A 8 15.08 11.01 0.70
C GLU A 8 13.87 10.75 1.62
N LEU A 9 12.92 11.68 1.70
CA LEU A 9 11.71 11.52 2.50
C LEU A 9 10.52 11.02 1.67
N CYS A 10 10.54 11.17 0.34
CA CYS A 10 9.43 10.77 -0.50
C CYS A 10 9.46 9.26 -0.77
N THR A 11 8.35 8.57 -0.51
CA THR A 11 8.22 7.12 -0.71
C THR A 11 7.58 6.73 -2.04
N GLY A 12 7.28 7.69 -2.92
CA GLY A 12 6.69 7.42 -4.24
C GLY A 12 5.27 6.84 -4.21
N CYS A 13 4.51 7.04 -3.12
CA CYS A 13 3.20 6.41 -2.91
C CYS A 13 2.05 6.88 -3.83
N ASN A 14 2.29 7.84 -4.72
CA ASN A 14 1.30 8.44 -5.63
C ASN A 14 0.08 9.13 -5.00
N ALA A 15 -0.01 9.24 -3.66
CA ALA A 15 -1.16 9.88 -3.01
C ALA A 15 -1.39 11.33 -3.50
N CYS A 16 -0.31 12.09 -3.69
CA CYS A 16 -0.37 13.45 -4.20
C CYS A 16 -0.84 13.56 -5.66
N TYR A 17 -0.48 12.58 -6.49
CA TYR A 17 -0.93 12.46 -7.87
C TYR A 17 -2.44 12.17 -7.90
N ASN A 18 -2.88 11.11 -7.22
CA ASN A 18 -4.26 10.65 -7.23
C ASN A 18 -5.26 11.67 -6.64
N ILE A 19 -4.85 12.46 -5.64
CA ILE A 19 -5.75 13.44 -5.01
C ILE A 19 -5.87 14.74 -5.82
N CYS A 20 -5.04 14.95 -6.86
CA CYS A 20 -4.97 16.23 -7.55
C CYS A 20 -6.21 16.42 -8.45
N PRO A 21 -7.11 17.40 -8.18
CA PRO A 21 -8.31 17.58 -8.98
C PRO A 21 -8.05 18.25 -10.33
N GLN A 22 -6.80 18.62 -10.63
CA GLN A 22 -6.40 19.32 -11.87
C GLN A 22 -5.48 18.45 -12.74
N ASP A 23 -5.20 17.22 -12.31
CA ASP A 23 -4.23 16.32 -12.95
C ASP A 23 -2.89 17.02 -13.29
N CYS A 24 -2.49 17.97 -12.42
CA CYS A 24 -1.34 18.83 -12.66
C CYS A 24 -0.05 18.26 -12.05
N ILE A 25 -0.09 17.05 -11.50
CA ILE A 25 1.07 16.37 -10.90
C ILE A 25 1.45 15.20 -11.81
N HIS A 26 2.72 15.07 -12.14
CA HIS A 26 3.28 13.92 -12.83
C HIS A 26 4.33 13.25 -11.96
N MET A 27 4.35 11.91 -11.95
CA MET A 27 5.30 11.13 -11.17
C MET A 27 6.51 10.75 -12.04
N ALA A 28 7.51 11.63 -12.05
CA ALA A 28 8.72 11.48 -12.85
C ALA A 28 9.66 10.42 -12.24
N VAL A 29 10.13 9.50 -13.07
CA VAL A 29 11.08 8.44 -12.70
C VAL A 29 12.51 9.01 -12.74
N ASP A 30 13.33 8.70 -11.76
CA ASP A 30 14.76 9.02 -11.78
C ASP A 30 15.63 7.85 -12.27
N ASN A 31 16.95 8.04 -12.28
CA ASN A 31 17.91 7.05 -12.78
C ASN A 31 17.93 5.74 -11.98
N THR A 32 17.28 5.70 -10.81
CA THR A 32 17.18 4.52 -9.95
C THR A 32 15.82 3.83 -10.05
N GLY A 33 14.91 4.35 -10.88
CA GLY A 33 13.55 3.83 -11.04
C GLY A 33 12.53 4.38 -10.02
N PHE A 34 12.96 5.25 -9.10
CA PHE A 34 12.08 5.85 -8.10
C PHE A 34 11.28 7.02 -8.67
N LYS A 35 10.02 7.12 -8.26
CA LYS A 35 9.05 8.12 -8.76
C LYS A 35 8.91 9.31 -7.81
N TYR A 36 9.02 10.51 -8.34
CA TYR A 36 8.90 11.77 -7.60
C TYR A 36 7.89 12.72 -8.24
N PRO A 37 7.12 13.49 -7.44
CA PRO A 37 6.13 14.42 -7.98
C PRO A 37 6.82 15.61 -8.66
N LYS A 38 6.32 15.96 -9.84
CA LYS A 38 6.59 17.21 -10.57
C LYS A 38 5.27 17.92 -10.83
N VAL A 39 5.20 19.21 -10.52
CA VAL A 39 3.96 20.00 -10.62
C VAL A 39 4.01 20.87 -11.88
N ASN A 40 2.97 20.80 -12.70
CA ASN A 40 2.69 21.81 -13.71
C ASN A 40 2.00 22.99 -13.00
N TYR A 41 2.73 24.11 -12.86
CA TYR A 41 2.26 25.27 -12.13
C TYR A 41 1.19 26.08 -12.87
N ASP A 42 1.12 25.99 -14.20
CA ASP A 42 0.13 26.71 -15.01
C ASP A 42 -1.29 26.15 -14.80
N LYS A 43 -1.38 24.85 -14.52
CA LYS A 43 -2.65 24.17 -14.19
C LYS A 43 -2.97 24.15 -12.70
N CYS A 44 -2.00 24.46 -11.85
CA CYS A 44 -2.12 24.29 -10.41
C CYS A 44 -2.92 25.44 -9.79
N THR A 45 -4.11 25.14 -9.27
CA THR A 45 -4.95 26.10 -8.53
C THR A 45 -4.50 26.34 -7.08
N ARG A 46 -3.37 25.75 -6.66
CA ARG A 46 -2.81 25.86 -5.30
C ARG A 46 -3.80 25.45 -4.19
N CYS A 47 -4.69 24.49 -4.46
CA CYS A 47 -5.68 23.96 -3.52
C CYS A 47 -5.08 23.18 -2.33
N ARG A 48 -3.77 22.88 -2.35
CA ARG A 48 -2.99 22.20 -1.30
C ARG A 48 -3.44 20.78 -0.93
N GLN A 49 -4.30 20.12 -1.72
CA GLN A 49 -4.75 18.76 -1.44
C GLN A 49 -3.59 17.74 -1.36
N CYS A 50 -2.64 17.84 -2.29
CA CYS A 50 -1.44 17.00 -2.31
C CYS A 50 -0.56 17.18 -1.06
N ILE A 51 -0.58 18.35 -0.42
CA ILE A 51 0.12 18.57 0.85
C ILE A 51 -0.63 17.84 1.96
N ARG A 52 -1.95 18.03 2.06
CA ARG A 52 -2.79 17.41 3.11
C ARG A 52 -2.77 15.88 3.09
N VAL A 53 -2.73 15.28 1.91
CA VAL A 53 -2.72 13.81 1.78
C VAL A 53 -1.34 13.19 2.05
N CYS A 54 -0.27 13.98 2.03
CA CYS A 54 1.09 13.45 2.09
C CYS A 54 1.40 12.94 3.52
N PRO A 55 1.66 11.64 3.72
CA PRO A 55 1.94 11.09 5.07
C PRO A 55 3.30 11.55 5.64
N ILE A 56 4.20 12.00 4.77
CA ILE A 56 5.51 12.52 5.17
C ILE A 56 5.38 13.93 5.77
N LEU A 57 4.47 14.74 5.22
CA LEU A 57 4.23 16.11 5.69
C LEU A 57 3.21 16.15 6.84
N ASN A 58 2.32 15.16 6.91
CA ASN A 58 1.30 15.06 7.95
C ASN A 58 1.53 13.76 8.70
N LYS A 59 2.37 13.83 9.76
CA LYS A 59 2.51 12.71 10.69
C LYS A 59 1.13 12.40 11.26
N LEU A 60 0.73 11.14 11.18
CA LEU A 60 -0.42 10.65 11.91
C LEU A 60 -0.14 10.91 13.39
N LEU A 61 -0.93 11.80 13.99
CA LEU A 61 -1.02 11.90 15.44
C LEU A 61 -1.76 10.64 15.87
N LEU A 62 -1.01 9.61 16.23
CA LEU A 62 -1.58 8.48 16.92
C LEU A 62 -2.07 9.03 18.26
N ASP A 63 -3.38 8.98 18.49
CA ASP A 63 -3.94 9.17 19.83
C ASP A 63 -3.08 8.35 20.79
N ASN A 64 -2.55 8.99 21.83
CA ASN A 64 -1.71 8.36 22.86
C ASN A 64 -2.42 7.23 23.65
N LYS A 65 -3.56 6.72 23.16
CA LYS A 65 -4.31 5.56 23.67
C LYS A 65 -3.46 4.28 23.70
N TRP A 66 -2.38 4.22 22.93
CA TRP A 66 -1.48 3.06 22.86
C TRP A 66 -0.09 3.42 23.38
N THR A 67 0.01 3.80 24.66
CA THR A 67 1.30 4.14 25.31
C THR A 67 2.32 3.00 25.30
N LYS A 68 1.87 1.74 25.09
CA LYS A 68 2.71 0.56 24.87
C LYS A 68 2.05 -0.38 23.85
N PRO A 69 2.51 -0.46 22.59
CA PRO A 69 1.95 -1.40 21.63
C PRO A 69 2.21 -2.83 22.11
N LYS A 70 1.17 -3.69 22.08
CA LYS A 70 1.36 -5.14 22.24
C LYS A 70 1.88 -5.68 20.92
N ILE A 71 3.09 -6.22 20.94
CA ILE A 71 3.77 -6.75 19.75
C ILE A 71 3.62 -8.26 19.75
N PHE A 72 3.15 -8.81 18.63
CA PHE A 72 3.04 -10.24 18.41
C PHE A 72 3.86 -10.62 17.18
N ALA A 73 4.59 -11.73 17.28
CA ALA A 73 5.26 -12.36 16.16
C ALA A 73 4.71 -13.78 16.03
N ALA A 74 4.37 -14.17 14.81
CA ALA A 74 3.84 -15.50 14.53
C ALA A 74 4.22 -15.90 13.11
N TRP A 75 4.15 -17.19 12.81
CA TRP A 75 4.29 -17.76 11.47
C TRP A 75 3.42 -19.00 11.35
N SER A 76 3.16 -19.44 10.12
CA SER A 76 2.42 -20.67 9.86
C SER A 76 3.22 -21.91 10.28
N LEU A 77 2.57 -22.85 10.96
CA LEU A 77 3.13 -24.17 11.26
C LEU A 77 3.16 -25.11 10.03
N ASP A 78 2.39 -24.79 8.99
CA ASP A 78 2.46 -25.46 7.71
C ASP A 78 3.74 -25.00 6.97
N LYS A 79 4.67 -25.94 6.78
CA LYS A 79 5.97 -25.68 6.14
C LYS A 79 5.81 -25.15 4.72
N LYS A 80 4.84 -25.65 3.94
CA LYS A 80 4.63 -25.21 2.56
C LYS A 80 4.13 -23.77 2.54
N ILE A 81 3.21 -23.42 3.42
CA ILE A 81 2.72 -22.03 3.55
C ILE A 81 3.84 -21.11 4.02
N ARG A 82 4.56 -21.50 5.07
CA ARG A 82 5.65 -20.71 5.64
C ARG A 82 6.75 -20.39 4.64
N LEU A 83 7.16 -21.37 3.82
CA LEU A 83 8.27 -21.20 2.87
C LEU A 83 7.86 -20.45 1.59
N ASN A 84 6.59 -20.53 1.19
CA ASN A 84 6.11 -19.91 -0.06
C ASN A 84 5.35 -18.58 0.15
N SER A 85 5.24 -18.09 1.38
CA SER A 85 4.50 -16.85 1.68
C SER A 85 5.40 -15.77 2.25
N THR A 86 5.05 -14.50 2.00
CA THR A 86 5.62 -13.37 2.73
C THR A 86 5.17 -13.40 4.20
N SER A 87 5.95 -12.76 5.08
CA SER A 87 5.63 -12.66 6.52
C SER A 87 5.42 -14.00 7.23
N GLY A 88 6.10 -15.06 6.78
CA GLY A 88 6.02 -16.40 7.38
C GLY A 88 4.65 -17.08 7.25
N GLY A 89 3.77 -16.61 6.35
CA GLY A 89 2.48 -17.24 6.09
C GLY A 89 1.31 -16.78 6.97
N ILE A 90 1.49 -15.72 7.76
CA ILE A 90 0.42 -15.23 8.65
C ILE A 90 -0.81 -14.74 7.90
N PHE A 91 -0.64 -14.07 6.76
CA PHE A 91 -1.78 -13.69 5.92
C PHE A 91 -2.63 -14.91 5.57
N SER A 92 -1.99 -15.99 5.12
CA SER A 92 -2.67 -17.22 4.72
C SER A 92 -3.47 -17.81 5.88
N GLU A 93 -2.91 -17.88 7.09
CA GLU A 93 -3.63 -18.40 8.27
C GLU A 93 -4.83 -17.53 8.65
N LEU A 94 -4.71 -16.20 8.61
CA LEU A 94 -5.82 -15.27 8.87
C LEU A 94 -6.91 -15.37 7.79
N ALA A 95 -6.51 -15.44 6.51
CA ALA A 95 -7.43 -15.57 5.39
C ALA A 95 -8.26 -16.86 5.50
N LYS A 96 -7.65 -17.99 5.88
CA LYS A 96 -8.39 -19.25 6.13
C LYS A 96 -9.49 -19.07 7.16
N VAL A 97 -9.20 -18.42 8.29
CA VAL A 97 -10.19 -18.18 9.35
C VAL A 97 -11.37 -17.35 8.83
N VAL A 98 -11.11 -16.29 8.06
CA VAL A 98 -12.17 -15.46 7.47
C VAL A 98 -13.07 -16.31 6.55
N LEU A 99 -12.48 -17.08 5.64
CA LEU A 99 -13.23 -17.89 4.66
C LEU A 99 -14.01 -19.03 5.34
N LEU A 100 -13.43 -19.69 6.35
CA LEU A 100 -14.10 -20.74 7.11
C LEU A 100 -15.32 -20.22 7.89
N ASN A 101 -15.34 -18.93 8.22
CA ASN A 101 -16.48 -18.27 8.85
C ASN A 101 -17.46 -17.65 7.84
N GLY A 102 -17.37 -18.03 6.56
CA GLY A 102 -18.25 -17.53 5.49
C GLY A 102 -17.96 -16.08 5.06
N GLY A 103 -16.82 -15.53 5.46
CA GLY A 103 -16.37 -14.22 5.03
C GLY A 103 -15.73 -14.23 3.63
N LEU A 104 -15.42 -13.04 3.14
CA LEU A 104 -14.71 -12.81 1.89
C LEU A 104 -13.31 -12.27 2.18
N VAL A 105 -12.32 -12.65 1.36
CA VAL A 105 -10.97 -12.08 1.40
C VAL A 105 -10.74 -11.29 0.12
N VAL A 106 -10.50 -9.99 0.28
CA VAL A 106 -10.21 -9.05 -0.81
C VAL A 106 -8.73 -8.70 -0.76
N GLY A 107 -8.04 -8.80 -1.90
CA GLY A 107 -6.60 -8.58 -1.95
C GLY A 107 -6.11 -8.14 -3.32
N ALA A 108 -4.80 -8.27 -3.51
CA ALA A 108 -4.13 -8.04 -4.78
C ALA A 108 -3.25 -9.25 -5.12
N ARG A 109 -3.24 -9.63 -6.40
CA ARG A 109 -2.45 -10.75 -6.93
C ARG A 109 -1.78 -10.37 -8.25
N TYR A 110 -0.77 -11.14 -8.65
CA TYR A 110 -0.22 -11.04 -10.00
C TYR A 110 -1.03 -11.90 -10.96
N ASN A 111 -1.37 -11.34 -12.12
CA ASN A 111 -1.95 -12.11 -13.22
C ASN A 111 -0.86 -12.78 -14.06
N LYS A 112 -1.27 -13.48 -15.14
CA LYS A 112 -0.36 -14.21 -16.04
C LYS A 112 0.67 -13.30 -16.74
N GLN A 113 0.42 -12.01 -16.80
CA GLN A 113 1.32 -11.00 -17.38
C GLN A 113 2.21 -10.33 -16.31
N HIS A 114 2.21 -10.84 -15.08
CA HIS A 114 2.89 -10.24 -13.93
C HIS A 114 2.43 -8.81 -13.61
N LEU A 115 1.18 -8.48 -13.94
CA LEU A 115 0.54 -7.23 -13.55
C LEU A 115 -0.29 -7.46 -12.29
N VAL A 116 -0.30 -6.46 -11.39
CA VAL A 116 -1.11 -6.50 -10.17
C VAL A 116 -2.58 -6.25 -10.53
N GLU A 117 -3.47 -7.11 -10.05
CA GLU A 117 -4.92 -6.93 -10.10
C GLU A 117 -5.55 -7.18 -8.74
N HIS A 118 -6.71 -6.57 -8.51
CA HIS A 118 -7.53 -6.88 -7.35
C HIS A 118 -8.30 -8.18 -7.56
N ASP A 119 -8.38 -9.01 -6.53
CA ASP A 119 -9.14 -10.27 -6.55
C ASP A 119 -9.95 -10.42 -5.26
N ILE A 120 -11.06 -11.14 -5.37
CA ILE A 120 -11.94 -11.50 -4.26
C ILE A 120 -12.08 -13.02 -4.25
N ILE A 121 -11.82 -13.60 -3.09
CA ILE A 121 -11.95 -15.04 -2.89
C ILE A 121 -12.97 -15.34 -1.80
N GLU A 122 -13.73 -16.40 -2.03
CA GLU A 122 -14.76 -16.93 -1.12
C GLU A 122 -14.44 -18.37 -0.69
N ARG A 123 -13.32 -18.93 -1.19
CA ARG A 123 -12.92 -20.32 -0.99
C ARG A 123 -11.43 -20.47 -0.71
N ILE A 124 -11.10 -21.37 0.21
CA ILE A 124 -9.75 -21.54 0.78
C ILE A 124 -8.71 -21.96 -0.27
N GLU A 125 -9.11 -22.70 -1.29
CA GLU A 125 -8.22 -23.21 -2.34
C GLU A 125 -7.69 -22.10 -3.25
N ARG A 126 -8.27 -20.90 -3.19
CA ARG A 126 -7.84 -19.74 -3.96
C ARG A 126 -6.77 -18.89 -3.26
N ILE A 127 -6.44 -19.15 -1.99
CA ILE A 127 -5.43 -18.36 -1.25
C ILE A 127 -4.02 -18.49 -1.87
N LEU A 128 -3.64 -19.70 -2.30
CA LEU A 128 -2.25 -20.02 -2.70
C LEU A 128 -2.11 -20.31 -4.20
N LYS A 129 -3.12 -19.96 -5.01
CA LYS A 129 -3.07 -20.17 -6.46
C LYS A 129 -2.43 -18.95 -7.12
N ASN A 130 -1.22 -19.17 -7.66
CA ASN A 130 -0.60 -18.29 -8.65
C ASN A 130 -1.42 -18.32 -9.94
#